data_AF-A0A507BEA1-F1
#
_entry.id   AF-A0A507BEA1-F1
#
_cell.length_a   1.000
_cell.length_b   1.000
_cell.length_c   1.000
_cell.angle_alpha   90.00
_cell.angle_beta   90.00
_cell.angle_gamma   90.00
#
_symmetry.space_group_name_H-M   'P 1'
#
loop_
_entity.id
_entity.type
_entity.pdbx_description
1 polymer ?
#
loop_
_entity_poly.entity_id
_entity_poly.type
_entity_poly.pdbx_seq_one_letter_code
_entity_poly.pdbx_strand_id
1 'polypeptide(L)'
;MKQSSDVNTAGVQALSTAPGPLFRAGGLLGTQRFKPVSKEVLDLDQSARLALIPGYHVATGGSVANIGISVLEGVPSLQLPVAAFEPAEGDVLSRSWTSPAGESKTIELPPYAAQDVVDAGKRFDKHIRDNALAWASRQGGAISAVAALAQANDKTLAYASLFPDCAALMFCAAHKTGSASLDPSTTDEEVLARSGVVDDQGYPLRGKASMPRMVLYQLDAVLTLQTGCDLQARVVAGLAALRAQPGGDLRRAWQHYFVVLAALCANGTVIFRDQRRRAVDNHQQEEYSVPESVRDISKALDALIAQFHDWEAEKKGELNREEAAASAEPFYYATINRGESGEGREIENLDLWMQKLRA
;
A
#
# COMPACT_ATOMS: atom_id res chain seq x y z
N MET A 1 55.04 -9.79 9.49
CA MET A 1 54.44 -10.73 8.51
C MET A 1 52.95 -10.81 8.79
N LYS A 2 52.13 -10.29 7.87
CA LYS A 2 50.66 -10.37 7.88
C LYS A 2 50.24 -11.49 6.92
N GLN A 3 49.30 -12.32 7.35
CA GLN A 3 48.43 -13.21 6.56
C GLN A 3 47.40 -13.76 7.54
N SER A 4 46.13 -14.01 7.23
CA SER A 4 45.22 -13.63 6.15
C SER A 4 43.85 -13.94 6.80
N SER A 5 42.97 -12.94 6.86
CA SER A 5 41.59 -13.08 7.32
C SER A 5 40.69 -12.76 6.14
N ASP A 6 40.66 -13.63 5.15
CA ASP A 6 39.71 -13.54 4.05
C ASP A 6 38.41 -14.25 4.45
N VAL A 7 37.68 -13.59 5.35
CA VAL A 7 36.26 -13.89 5.58
C VAL A 7 35.45 -13.09 4.57
N ASN A 8 35.21 -13.74 3.43
CA ASN A 8 33.95 -13.70 2.67
C ASN A 8 33.26 -12.32 2.54
N THR A 9 33.90 -11.40 1.84
CA THR A 9 33.36 -10.08 1.45
C THR A 9 32.30 -10.16 0.33
N ALA A 10 32.03 -11.33 -0.23
CA ALA A 10 31.06 -11.51 -1.32
C ALA A 10 29.58 -11.44 -0.88
N GLY A 11 29.29 -11.69 0.41
CA GLY A 11 27.91 -11.67 0.94
C GLY A 11 27.37 -10.28 1.29
N VAL A 12 28.21 -9.25 1.33
CA VAL A 12 27.84 -7.91 1.82
C VAL A 12 27.63 -6.89 0.68
N GLN A 13 28.14 -7.17 -0.53
CA GLN A 13 27.91 -6.30 -1.70
C GLN A 13 26.55 -6.47 -2.40
N ALA A 14 25.79 -7.53 -2.08
CA ALA A 14 24.47 -7.77 -2.67
C ALA A 14 23.33 -6.91 -2.07
N LEU A 15 23.60 -6.09 -1.06
CA LEU A 15 22.61 -5.21 -0.42
C LEU A 15 22.63 -3.76 -0.95
N SER A 16 23.50 -3.45 -1.93
CA SER A 16 23.61 -2.11 -2.54
C SER A 16 22.58 -1.84 -3.65
N THR A 17 21.71 -2.79 -3.98
CA THR A 17 20.72 -2.72 -5.06
C THR A 17 19.29 -2.84 -4.54
N ALA A 18 19.04 -2.44 -3.29
CA ALA A 18 17.72 -2.52 -2.68
C ALA A 18 16.68 -1.92 -3.65
N PRO A 19 15.69 -2.72 -4.12
CA PRO A 19 14.65 -2.19 -4.99
C PRO A 19 14.00 -1.04 -4.25
N GLY A 20 13.64 0.02 -5.01
CA GLY A 20 12.87 1.13 -4.46
C GLY A 20 11.61 0.63 -3.71
N PRO A 21 10.96 1.48 -2.92
CA PRO A 21 9.80 1.06 -2.14
C PRO A 21 8.73 0.48 -3.06
N LEU A 22 8.30 -0.76 -2.78
CA LEU A 22 7.28 -1.45 -3.57
C LEU A 22 5.96 -0.69 -3.59
N PHE A 23 5.63 -0.02 -2.49
CA PHE A 23 4.49 0.88 -2.37
C PHE A 23 4.89 2.14 -1.58
N ARG A 24 4.77 3.31 -2.18
CA ARG A 24 4.97 4.60 -1.51
C ARG A 24 3.65 5.28 -1.16
N ALA A 25 3.66 6.08 -0.10
CA ALA A 25 2.58 7.03 0.16
C ALA A 25 2.42 7.97 -1.03
N GLY A 26 1.24 7.98 -1.62
CA GLY A 26 0.76 9.17 -2.32
C GLY A 26 0.31 10.16 -1.26
N GLY A 27 1.24 11.02 -0.83
CA GLY A 27 0.94 12.06 0.13
C GLY A 27 -0.19 12.93 -0.38
N LEU A 28 -1.28 13.01 0.38
CA LEU A 28 -2.14 14.17 0.31
C LEU A 28 -1.23 15.38 0.58
N LEU A 29 -1.18 16.34 -0.35
CA LEU A 29 -0.42 17.57 -0.16
C LEU A 29 -0.83 18.15 1.20
N GLY A 30 0.13 18.20 2.13
CA GLY A 30 -0.10 18.53 3.53
C GLY A 30 -0.61 19.95 3.74
N THR A 31 -0.93 20.25 5.00
CA THR A 31 -1.11 21.63 5.44
C THR A 31 0.19 22.44 5.25
N GLN A 32 0.14 23.78 5.18
CA GLN A 32 1.35 24.58 4.96
C GLN A 32 2.43 24.36 6.04
N ARG A 33 2.04 23.91 7.24
CA ARG A 33 2.94 23.49 8.33
C ARG A 33 3.78 22.24 8.01
N PHE A 34 3.29 21.40 7.11
CA PHE A 34 3.94 20.15 6.67
C PHE A 34 4.46 20.25 5.23
N LYS A 35 4.37 21.42 4.60
CA LYS A 35 5.04 21.72 3.34
C LYS A 35 6.39 22.37 3.64
N PRO A 36 7.48 21.90 3.03
CA PRO A 36 8.79 22.52 3.21
C PRO A 36 8.79 23.98 2.74
N VAL A 37 9.49 24.84 3.48
CA VAL A 37 9.52 26.30 3.27
C VAL A 37 10.43 26.73 2.10
N SER A 38 11.14 25.81 1.45
CA SER A 38 11.99 26.13 0.28
C SER A 38 11.93 25.08 -0.83
N LYS A 39 12.11 25.55 -2.07
CA LYS A 39 12.19 24.75 -3.32
C LYS A 39 13.54 24.05 -3.53
N GLU A 40 14.44 24.11 -2.56
CA GLU A 40 15.73 23.44 -2.67
C GLU A 40 15.59 22.00 -2.17
N VAL A 41 15.65 21.07 -3.13
CA VAL A 41 15.93 19.63 -3.01
C VAL A 41 15.83 19.10 -1.57
N LEU A 42 14.62 18.69 -1.16
CA LEU A 42 14.47 17.90 0.05
C LEU A 42 14.75 16.43 -0.26
N ASP A 43 15.77 15.90 0.40
CA ASP A 43 15.66 14.57 0.98
C ASP A 43 14.32 14.47 1.72
N LEU A 44 13.44 13.64 1.17
CA LEU A 44 12.08 13.33 1.64
C LEU A 44 12.14 12.62 3.01
N ASP A 45 12.49 13.35 4.08
CA ASP A 45 12.62 12.83 5.45
C ASP A 45 12.04 13.80 6.50
N GLN A 46 10.80 14.27 6.30
CA GLN A 46 10.08 15.07 7.33
C GLN A 46 8.70 14.49 7.64
N SER A 47 7.96 13.96 6.65
CA SER A 47 6.81 13.07 6.92
C SER A 47 7.26 11.78 7.61
N ALA A 48 8.45 11.29 7.25
CA ALA A 48 9.19 10.21 7.91
C ALA A 48 9.46 10.43 9.41
N ARG A 49 9.46 11.69 9.87
CA ARG A 49 9.76 12.04 11.26
C ARG A 49 8.54 12.16 12.16
N LEU A 50 7.32 12.29 11.62
CA LEU A 50 6.12 12.38 12.46
C LEU A 50 5.89 11.13 13.31
N ALA A 51 6.22 9.95 12.79
CA ALA A 51 6.14 8.67 13.52
C ALA A 51 7.41 8.33 14.32
N LEU A 52 8.51 9.08 14.11
CA LEU A 52 9.83 8.85 14.71
C LEU A 52 10.23 9.92 15.73
N ILE A 53 9.39 10.91 16.02
CA ILE A 53 9.62 11.85 17.12
C ILE A 53 9.01 11.21 18.38
N PRO A 54 9.82 10.68 19.33
CA PRO A 54 9.32 10.31 20.64
C PRO A 54 8.72 11.57 21.28
N GLY A 55 7.42 11.54 21.56
CA GLY A 55 6.70 12.69 22.15
C GLY A 55 6.09 13.67 21.15
N TYR A 56 5.85 13.29 19.88
CA TYR A 56 4.97 14.11 19.02
C TYR A 56 3.53 14.05 19.54
N HIS A 57 3.17 15.05 20.33
CA HIS A 57 1.82 15.31 20.77
C HIS A 57 1.26 16.46 19.93
N VAL A 58 0.21 16.19 19.15
CA VAL A 58 -0.72 17.27 18.82
C VAL A 58 -1.28 17.70 20.16
N ALA A 59 -1.16 18.98 20.54
CA ALA A 59 -1.72 19.47 21.79
C ALA A 59 -3.23 19.25 21.76
N THR A 60 -3.69 18.20 22.44
CA THR A 60 -5.07 17.79 22.51
C THR A 60 -5.62 18.28 23.84
N GLY A 61 -6.42 19.34 23.79
CA GLY A 61 -7.07 19.92 24.98
C GLY A 61 -8.50 19.43 25.19
N GLY A 62 -9.05 18.69 24.22
CA GLY A 62 -10.45 18.27 24.20
C GLY A 62 -10.72 16.89 24.79
N SER A 63 -12.01 16.56 24.93
CA SER A 63 -12.47 15.21 25.22
C SER A 63 -11.94 14.20 24.20
N VAL A 64 -11.58 13.02 24.69
CA VAL A 64 -11.24 11.88 23.85
C VAL A 64 -12.54 11.32 23.28
N ALA A 65 -12.57 11.13 21.96
CA ALA A 65 -13.64 10.45 21.25
C ALA A 65 -13.09 9.20 20.56
N ASN A 66 -13.93 8.23 20.27
CA ASN A 66 -13.59 7.08 19.43
C ASN A 66 -14.18 7.25 18.04
N ILE A 67 -13.37 6.94 17.03
CA ILE A 67 -13.83 6.85 15.65
C ILE A 67 -13.65 5.42 15.12
N GLY A 68 -14.61 4.98 14.33
CA GLY A 68 -14.50 3.81 13.49
C GLY A 68 -14.01 4.20 12.10
N ILE A 69 -12.90 3.63 11.65
CA ILE A 69 -12.32 3.89 10.34
C ILE A 69 -12.69 2.75 9.40
N SER A 70 -13.47 3.06 8.36
CA SER A 70 -13.85 2.14 7.29
C SER A 70 -13.17 2.56 5.99
N VAL A 71 -12.33 1.67 5.44
CA VAL A 71 -11.59 1.93 4.20
C VAL A 71 -12.07 1.06 3.05
N LEU A 72 -12.42 -0.20 3.33
CA LEU A 72 -12.76 -1.20 2.33
C LEU A 72 -14.04 -1.92 2.76
N GLU A 73 -14.93 -2.15 1.80
CA GLU A 73 -16.19 -2.84 2.07
C GLU A 73 -15.96 -4.28 2.54
N GLY A 74 -16.72 -4.70 3.55
CA GLY A 74 -16.61 -6.01 4.17
C GLY A 74 -15.39 -6.21 5.07
N VAL A 75 -14.53 -5.21 5.25
CA VAL A 75 -13.46 -5.22 6.25
C VAL A 75 -14.00 -4.60 7.55
N PRO A 76 -13.79 -5.23 8.72
CA PRO A 76 -14.18 -4.64 9.99
C PRO A 76 -13.55 -3.25 10.19
N SER A 77 -14.30 -2.30 10.73
CA SER A 77 -13.76 -0.97 10.99
C SER A 77 -12.70 -0.95 12.08
N LEU A 78 -11.63 -0.20 11.85
CA LEU A 78 -10.60 0.02 12.87
C LEU A 78 -11.07 1.06 13.89
N GLN A 79 -11.02 0.72 15.17
CA GLN A 79 -11.31 1.65 16.25
C GLN A 79 -10.07 2.47 16.63
N LEU A 80 -10.19 3.79 16.60
CA LEU A 80 -9.11 4.71 16.92
C LEU A 80 -9.57 5.81 17.90
N PRO A 81 -8.92 5.94 19.07
CA PRO A 81 -9.09 7.11 19.91
C PRO A 81 -8.52 8.37 19.26
N VAL A 82 -9.33 9.42 19.23
CA VAL A 82 -8.99 10.74 18.71
C VAL A 82 -9.27 11.80 19.75
N ALA A 83 -8.62 12.94 19.61
CA ALA A 83 -8.91 14.11 20.43
C ALA A 83 -8.93 15.36 19.57
N ALA A 84 -9.78 16.32 19.98
CA ALA A 84 -9.88 17.61 19.33
C ALA A 84 -8.58 18.40 19.56
N PHE A 85 -8.19 19.19 18.55
CA PHE A 85 -7.07 20.11 18.64
C PHE A 85 -7.46 21.51 18.16
N GLU A 86 -6.71 22.52 18.58
CA GLU A 86 -6.86 23.88 18.08
C GLU A 86 -6.05 24.03 16.78
N PRO A 87 -6.71 24.33 15.64
CA PRO A 87 -6.02 24.50 14.36
C PRO A 87 -5.08 25.69 14.38
N ALA A 88 -3.89 25.54 13.80
CA ALA A 88 -2.98 26.65 13.57
C ALA A 88 -3.23 27.30 12.20
N GLU A 89 -2.69 28.51 12.02
CA GLU A 89 -2.69 29.16 10.71
C GLU A 89 -1.99 28.26 9.66
N GLY A 90 -2.64 28.09 8.51
CA GLY A 90 -2.15 27.24 7.42
C GLY A 90 -2.54 25.75 7.54
N ASP A 91 -3.26 25.34 8.60
CA ASP A 91 -3.84 24.01 8.69
C ASP A 91 -4.97 23.79 7.67
N VAL A 92 -4.88 22.70 6.90
CA VAL A 92 -5.89 22.32 5.91
C VAL A 92 -6.86 21.36 6.57
N LEU A 93 -8.03 21.89 6.89
CA LEU A 93 -9.14 21.16 7.49
C LEU A 93 -10.27 20.90 6.51
N SER A 94 -10.09 21.23 5.23
CA SER A 94 -11.11 21.05 4.23
C SER A 94 -10.82 19.87 3.30
N ARG A 95 -11.87 19.42 2.61
CA ARG A 95 -11.76 18.49 1.49
C ARG A 95 -12.49 19.07 0.29
N SER A 96 -11.83 19.06 -0.86
CA SER A 96 -12.39 19.51 -2.13
C SER A 96 -12.58 18.36 -3.11
N TRP A 97 -13.55 18.50 -4.02
CA TRP A 97 -13.80 17.58 -5.13
C TRP A 97 -14.42 18.32 -6.31
N THR A 98 -14.39 17.70 -7.49
CA THR A 98 -15.07 18.22 -8.68
C THR A 98 -16.40 17.48 -8.86
N SER A 99 -17.51 18.21 -8.93
CA SER A 99 -18.83 17.64 -9.21
C SER A 99 -18.92 17.15 -10.66
N PRO A 100 -19.94 16.33 -11.02
CA PRO A 100 -20.13 15.89 -12.41
C PRO A 100 -20.39 17.05 -13.38
N ALA A 101 -20.82 18.21 -12.88
CA ALA A 101 -21.00 19.44 -13.65
C ALA A 101 -19.68 20.21 -13.88
N GLY A 102 -18.55 19.72 -13.37
CA GLY A 102 -17.25 20.40 -13.44
C GLY A 102 -17.03 21.48 -12.37
N GLU A 103 -17.98 21.66 -11.45
CA GLU A 103 -17.85 22.65 -10.38
C GLU A 103 -16.97 22.13 -9.23
N SER A 104 -16.05 22.96 -8.76
CA SER A 104 -15.26 22.66 -7.56
C SER A 104 -16.11 22.89 -6.30
N LYS A 105 -16.18 21.88 -5.44
CA LYS A 105 -16.91 21.92 -4.17
C LYS A 105 -15.95 21.62 -3.02
N THR A 106 -16.24 22.17 -1.84
CA THR A 106 -15.40 22.02 -0.65
C THR A 106 -16.27 21.88 0.60
N ILE A 107 -15.84 21.04 1.54
CA ILE A 107 -16.39 20.92 2.89
C ILE A 107 -15.30 21.18 3.92
N GLU A 108 -15.68 21.77 5.04
CA GLU A 108 -14.85 21.84 6.24
C GLU A 108 -15.00 20.55 7.06
N LEU A 109 -13.90 20.08 7.63
CA LEU A 109 -13.83 18.86 8.44
C LEU A 109 -13.38 19.21 9.86
N PRO A 110 -13.82 18.45 10.87
CA PRO A 110 -13.52 18.81 12.25
C PRO A 110 -12.04 18.57 12.58
N PRO A 111 -11.45 19.40 13.46
CA PRO A 111 -10.05 19.31 13.84
C PRO A 111 -9.85 18.24 14.92
N TYR A 112 -9.89 16.97 14.49
CA TYR A 112 -9.49 15.83 15.32
C TYR A 112 -8.20 15.22 14.80
N ALA A 113 -7.39 14.73 15.73
CA ALA A 113 -6.16 13.98 15.48
C ALA A 113 -6.17 12.69 16.32
N ALA A 114 -5.40 11.69 15.93
CA ALA A 114 -5.14 10.52 16.75
C ALA A 114 -4.60 10.95 18.12
N GLN A 115 -5.16 10.41 19.19
CA GLN A 115 -4.78 10.75 20.56
C GLN A 115 -3.32 10.36 20.85
N ASP A 116 -2.92 9.18 20.36
CA ASP A 116 -1.57 8.65 20.44
C ASP A 116 -1.22 8.01 19.09
N VAL A 117 -0.26 8.60 18.37
CA VAL A 117 0.17 8.13 17.05
C VAL A 117 0.90 6.78 17.14
N VAL A 118 1.59 6.51 18.24
CA VAL A 118 2.29 5.23 18.46
C VAL A 118 1.29 4.12 18.73
N ASP A 119 0.29 4.37 19.58
CA ASP A 119 -0.81 3.41 19.79
C ASP A 119 -1.62 3.20 18.51
N ALA A 120 -1.89 4.27 17.74
CA ALA A 120 -2.50 4.17 16.43
C ALA A 120 -1.70 3.22 15.52
N GLY A 121 -0.36 3.35 15.48
CA GLY A 121 0.51 2.44 14.74
C GLY A 121 0.37 0.98 15.11
N LYS A 122 0.34 0.67 16.41
CA LYS A 122 0.11 -0.71 16.89
C LYS A 122 -1.26 -1.23 16.47
N ARG A 123 -2.29 -0.40 16.55
CA ARG A 123 -3.65 -0.75 16.13
C ARG A 123 -3.73 -1.02 14.63
N PHE A 124 -3.10 -0.19 13.81
CA PHE A 124 -3.02 -0.39 12.38
C PHE A 124 -2.27 -1.68 12.02
N ASP A 125 -1.08 -1.91 12.59
CA ASP A 125 -0.32 -3.14 12.32
C ASP A 125 -1.16 -4.38 12.67
N LYS A 126 -1.79 -4.39 13.85
CA LYS A 126 -2.69 -5.47 14.26
C LYS A 126 -3.87 -5.62 13.28
N HIS A 127 -4.54 -4.52 12.95
CA HIS A 127 -5.67 -4.53 12.02
C HIS A 127 -5.30 -5.09 10.65
N ILE A 128 -4.16 -4.66 10.09
CA ILE A 128 -3.66 -5.15 8.81
C ILE A 128 -3.40 -6.65 8.89
N ARG A 129 -2.69 -7.12 9.92
CA ARG A 129 -2.35 -8.54 10.05
C ARG A 129 -3.57 -9.44 10.24
N ASP A 130 -4.54 -8.99 11.04
CA ASP A 130 -5.73 -9.79 11.36
C ASP A 130 -6.67 -9.93 10.16
N ASN A 131 -6.70 -8.94 9.26
CA ASN A 131 -7.72 -8.85 8.20
C ASN A 131 -7.19 -9.07 6.78
N ALA A 132 -5.86 -9.00 6.57
CA ALA A 132 -5.26 -9.08 5.24
C ALA A 132 -5.63 -10.33 4.45
N LEU A 133 -5.60 -11.52 5.08
CA LEU A 133 -5.93 -12.77 4.39
C LEU A 133 -7.41 -12.82 4.00
N ALA A 134 -8.30 -12.44 4.92
CA ALA A 134 -9.74 -12.43 4.65
C ALA A 134 -10.08 -11.43 3.53
N TRP A 135 -9.40 -10.27 3.49
CA TRP A 135 -9.53 -9.31 2.40
C TRP A 135 -8.99 -9.88 1.08
N ALA A 136 -7.78 -10.44 1.09
CA ALA A 136 -7.10 -10.96 -0.10
C ALA A 136 -7.89 -12.12 -0.73
N SER A 137 -8.47 -13.02 0.07
CA SER A 137 -9.34 -14.12 -0.43
C SER A 137 -10.60 -13.64 -1.14
N ARG A 138 -11.07 -12.42 -0.84
CA ARG A 138 -12.24 -11.82 -1.50
C ARG A 138 -11.88 -11.08 -2.79
N GLN A 139 -10.59 -10.91 -3.07
CA GLN A 139 -10.12 -10.33 -4.32
C GLN A 139 -10.16 -11.36 -5.46
N GLY A 140 -10.03 -10.89 -6.70
CA GLY A 140 -9.83 -11.75 -7.86
C GLY A 140 -8.35 -12.08 -8.08
N GLY A 141 -8.11 -13.06 -8.94
CA GLY A 141 -6.79 -13.29 -9.54
C GLY A 141 -5.64 -13.62 -8.59
N ALA A 142 -4.47 -13.08 -8.92
CA ALA A 142 -3.23 -13.35 -8.20
C ALA A 142 -3.29 -12.95 -6.71
N ILE A 143 -4.10 -11.95 -6.34
CA ILE A 143 -4.23 -11.54 -4.93
C ILE A 143 -4.92 -12.63 -4.09
N SER A 144 -6.00 -13.24 -4.60
CA SER A 144 -6.64 -14.36 -3.90
C SER A 144 -5.83 -15.64 -4.00
N ALA A 145 -5.01 -15.81 -5.05
CA ALA A 145 -4.04 -16.90 -5.13
C ALA A 145 -2.98 -16.80 -4.02
N VAL A 146 -2.43 -15.59 -3.73
CA VAL A 146 -1.54 -15.37 -2.57
C VAL A 146 -2.25 -15.75 -1.27
N ALA A 147 -3.52 -15.39 -1.10
CA ALA A 147 -4.29 -15.76 0.09
C ALA A 147 -4.47 -17.29 0.21
N ALA A 148 -4.73 -17.98 -0.89
CA ALA A 148 -4.85 -19.44 -0.93
C ALA A 148 -3.52 -20.12 -0.56
N LEU A 149 -2.39 -19.61 -1.06
CA LEU A 149 -1.05 -20.10 -0.69
C LEU A 149 -0.76 -19.87 0.80
N ALA A 150 -1.15 -18.72 1.35
CA ALA A 150 -1.03 -18.46 2.78
C ALA A 150 -1.90 -19.40 3.63
N GLN A 151 -3.13 -19.68 3.20
CA GLN A 151 -4.07 -20.56 3.89
C GLN A 151 -3.66 -22.03 3.83
N ALA A 152 -3.01 -22.46 2.74
CA ALA A 152 -2.42 -23.79 2.65
C ALA A 152 -1.36 -24.01 3.74
N ASN A 153 -0.73 -22.94 4.24
CA ASN A 153 0.15 -22.91 5.41
C ASN A 153 1.20 -24.03 5.40
N ASP A 154 1.83 -24.24 4.25
CA ASP A 154 2.84 -25.28 4.08
C ASP A 154 4.14 -24.87 4.78
N LYS A 155 4.24 -25.23 6.06
CA LYS A 155 5.39 -24.92 6.92
C LYS A 155 6.68 -25.64 6.50
N THR A 156 6.64 -26.54 5.52
CA THR A 156 7.85 -27.15 4.96
C THR A 156 8.62 -26.18 4.06
N LEU A 157 7.94 -25.12 3.59
CA LEU A 157 8.55 -24.09 2.76
C LEU A 157 9.29 -23.07 3.62
N ALA A 158 10.58 -22.87 3.37
CA ALA A 158 11.40 -21.87 4.06
C ALA A 158 10.89 -20.42 3.90
N TYR A 159 10.05 -20.18 2.89
CA TYR A 159 9.43 -18.88 2.59
C TYR A 159 7.92 -18.87 2.86
N ALA A 160 7.39 -19.78 3.68
CA ALA A 160 5.94 -19.82 3.96
C ALA A 160 5.36 -18.49 4.47
N SER A 161 6.16 -17.68 5.19
CA SER A 161 5.74 -16.35 5.67
C SER A 161 5.57 -15.31 4.56
N LEU A 162 6.15 -15.53 3.37
CA LEU A 162 6.05 -14.62 2.22
C LEU A 162 4.59 -14.33 1.86
N PHE A 163 3.73 -15.35 1.86
CA PHE A 163 2.35 -15.22 1.42
C PHE A 163 1.49 -14.34 2.33
N PRO A 164 1.43 -14.57 3.66
CA PRO A 164 0.71 -13.66 4.55
C PRO A 164 1.34 -12.26 4.62
N ASP A 165 2.67 -12.14 4.57
CA ASP A 165 3.34 -10.82 4.53
C ASP A 165 3.00 -10.07 3.24
N CYS A 166 2.93 -10.75 2.10
CA CYS A 166 2.53 -10.17 0.82
C CYS A 166 1.06 -9.72 0.82
N ALA A 167 0.15 -10.55 1.35
CA ALA A 167 -1.24 -10.17 1.52
C ALA A 167 -1.39 -8.93 2.43
N ALA A 168 -0.66 -8.91 3.54
CA ALA A 168 -0.63 -7.78 4.46
C ALA A 168 -0.07 -6.51 3.81
N LEU A 169 0.98 -6.63 3.00
CA LEU A 169 1.56 -5.50 2.29
C LEU A 169 0.56 -4.88 1.30
N MET A 170 -0.10 -5.71 0.48
CA MET A 170 -1.11 -5.26 -0.47
C MET A 170 -2.34 -4.66 0.24
N PHE A 171 -2.72 -5.22 1.37
CA PHE A 171 -3.82 -4.70 2.19
C PHE A 171 -3.47 -3.36 2.84
N CYS A 172 -2.24 -3.20 3.31
CA CYS A 172 -1.69 -1.94 3.80
C CYS A 172 -1.70 -0.87 2.70
N ALA A 173 -1.33 -1.22 1.46
CA ALA A 173 -1.44 -0.32 0.32
C ALA A 173 -2.90 0.03 -0.02
N ALA A 174 -3.82 -0.94 0.07
CA ALA A 174 -5.25 -0.72 -0.16
C ALA A 174 -5.87 0.27 0.86
N HIS A 175 -5.34 0.32 2.09
CA HIS A 175 -5.74 1.33 3.08
C HIS A 175 -5.34 2.75 2.70
N LYS A 176 -4.36 2.90 1.81
CA LYS A 176 -3.89 4.19 1.29
C LYS A 176 -4.57 4.57 -0.01
N THR A 177 -5.02 3.61 -0.80
CA THR A 177 -5.67 3.83 -2.11
C THR A 177 -7.20 3.86 -2.04
N GLY A 178 -7.77 3.63 -0.86
CA GLY A 178 -9.19 3.80 -0.59
C GLY A 178 -9.55 5.21 -0.13
N SER A 179 -10.77 5.64 -0.45
CA SER A 179 -11.38 6.77 0.25
C SER A 179 -11.78 6.28 1.65
N ALA A 180 -10.91 6.47 2.64
CA ALA A 180 -11.23 6.13 4.02
C ALA A 180 -12.33 7.06 4.57
N SER A 181 -13.27 6.49 5.31
CA SER A 181 -14.49 7.12 5.83
C SER A 181 -14.75 6.73 7.28
N LEU A 182 -15.57 7.51 7.97
CA LEU A 182 -16.05 7.17 9.30
C LEU A 182 -17.16 6.11 9.20
N ASP A 183 -17.05 5.07 10.02
CA ASP A 183 -18.11 4.09 10.25
C ASP A 183 -19.11 4.66 11.26
N PRO A 184 -20.37 4.93 10.86
CA PRO A 184 -21.35 5.52 11.74
C PRO A 184 -21.76 4.58 12.89
N SER A 185 -21.55 3.28 12.78
CA SER A 185 -21.94 2.31 13.82
C SER A 185 -20.96 2.26 15.00
N THR A 186 -19.75 2.78 14.82
CA THR A 186 -18.66 2.70 15.81
C THR A 186 -17.96 4.04 16.03
N THR A 187 -18.47 5.12 15.45
CA THR A 187 -17.96 6.49 15.65
C THR A 187 -18.85 7.25 16.62
N ASP A 188 -18.24 7.96 17.56
CA ASP A 188 -18.96 8.83 18.49
C ASP A 188 -19.80 9.88 17.74
N GLU A 189 -21.04 10.08 18.20
CA GLU A 189 -22.05 10.92 17.51
C GLU A 189 -21.57 12.35 17.27
N GLU A 190 -20.84 12.95 18.21
CA GLU A 190 -20.31 14.31 18.08
C GLU A 190 -19.35 14.44 16.89
N VAL A 191 -18.46 13.46 16.72
CA VAL A 191 -17.49 13.47 15.61
C VAL A 191 -18.22 13.27 14.29
N LEU A 192 -19.17 12.34 14.25
CA LEU A 192 -19.96 12.03 13.06
C LEU A 192 -20.78 13.25 12.61
N ALA A 193 -21.46 13.91 13.54
CA ALA A 193 -22.27 15.11 13.27
C ALA A 193 -21.43 16.26 12.68
N ARG A 194 -20.19 16.42 13.15
CA ARG A 194 -19.29 17.48 12.68
C ARG A 194 -18.59 17.15 11.36
N SER A 195 -18.36 15.87 11.06
CA SER A 195 -17.76 15.43 9.79
C SER A 195 -18.73 15.50 8.61
N GLY A 196 -20.04 15.37 8.88
CA GLY A 196 -21.11 15.45 7.88
C GLY A 196 -21.11 14.31 6.87
N VAL A 197 -22.26 14.04 6.28
CA VAL A 197 -22.42 13.11 5.15
C VAL A 197 -22.71 13.92 3.90
N VAL A 198 -21.92 13.70 2.85
CA VAL A 198 -22.09 14.39 1.57
C VAL A 198 -22.76 13.44 0.58
N ASP A 199 -23.97 13.78 0.14
CA ASP A 199 -24.69 13.08 -0.92
C ASP A 199 -24.55 13.82 -2.26
N ASP A 200 -23.33 13.82 -2.80
CA ASP A 200 -23.03 14.37 -4.12
C ASP A 200 -22.46 13.25 -4.99
N GLN A 201 -22.95 13.12 -6.23
CA GLN A 201 -22.47 12.12 -7.19
C GLN A 201 -20.99 12.23 -7.54
N GLY A 202 -20.43 13.44 -7.55
CA GLY A 202 -19.00 13.65 -7.78
C GLY A 202 -18.15 13.47 -6.54
N TYR A 203 -18.76 13.22 -5.36
CA TYR A 203 -18.02 13.08 -4.13
C TYR A 203 -17.46 11.64 -3.98
N PRO A 204 -16.13 11.46 -3.79
CA PRO A 204 -15.52 10.13 -3.69
C PRO A 204 -15.99 9.28 -2.49
N LEU A 205 -16.72 9.89 -1.56
CA LEU A 205 -17.30 9.27 -0.37
C LEU A 205 -18.82 9.52 -0.31
N ARG A 206 -19.50 9.55 -1.46
CA ARG A 206 -20.95 9.76 -1.51
C ARG A 206 -21.70 8.91 -0.48
N GLY A 207 -22.52 9.57 0.33
CA GLY A 207 -23.31 8.92 1.38
C GLY A 207 -22.51 8.44 2.60
N LYS A 208 -21.23 8.79 2.69
CA LYS A 208 -20.35 8.45 3.81
C LYS A 208 -19.80 9.70 4.49
N ALA A 209 -19.48 9.56 5.77
CA ALA A 209 -18.86 10.61 6.55
C ALA A 209 -17.34 10.65 6.34
N SER A 210 -16.82 11.86 6.19
CA SER A 210 -15.41 12.08 5.89
C SER A 210 -14.57 11.98 7.17
N MET A 211 -13.39 11.38 7.07
CA MET A 211 -12.46 11.42 8.19
C MET A 211 -11.84 12.81 8.37
N PRO A 212 -11.57 13.23 9.62
CA PRO A 212 -10.74 14.39 9.91
C PRO A 212 -9.42 14.37 9.11
N ARG A 213 -9.01 15.52 8.56
CA ARG A 213 -7.80 15.61 7.73
C ARG A 213 -6.54 15.16 8.48
N MET A 214 -6.37 15.62 9.72
CA MET A 214 -5.18 15.28 10.52
C MET A 214 -5.08 13.78 10.81
N VAL A 215 -6.20 13.13 11.14
CA VAL A 215 -6.27 11.67 11.29
C VAL A 215 -5.80 10.99 10.00
N LEU A 216 -6.34 11.37 8.85
CA LEU A 216 -5.96 10.79 7.55
C LEU A 216 -4.46 10.94 7.25
N TYR A 217 -3.86 12.08 7.59
CA TYR A 217 -2.41 12.31 7.44
C TYR A 217 -1.58 11.44 8.39
N GLN A 218 -1.96 11.35 9.66
CA GLN A 218 -1.27 10.50 10.65
C GLN A 218 -1.36 9.02 10.25
N LEU A 219 -2.51 8.59 9.72
CA LEU A 219 -2.72 7.27 9.15
C LEU A 219 -1.73 6.96 8.03
N ASP A 220 -1.64 7.85 7.04
CA ASP A 220 -0.75 7.66 5.89
C ASP A 220 0.72 7.57 6.32
N ALA A 221 1.13 8.41 7.28
CA ALA A 221 2.47 8.38 7.85
C ALA A 221 2.76 7.04 8.55
N VAL A 222 1.87 6.61 9.46
CA VAL A 222 1.99 5.35 10.20
C VAL A 222 2.05 4.14 9.25
N LEU A 223 1.08 4.03 8.33
CA LEU A 223 0.99 2.92 7.39
C LEU A 223 2.20 2.88 6.43
N THR A 224 2.87 4.00 6.20
CA THR A 224 4.03 4.06 5.31
C THR A 224 5.31 3.75 6.02
N LEU A 225 5.56 4.40 7.14
CA LEU A 225 6.87 4.41 7.80
C LEU A 225 7.08 3.25 8.76
N GLN A 226 5.98 2.68 9.27
CA GLN A 226 6.03 1.57 10.20
C GLN A 226 5.56 0.29 9.48
N THR A 227 4.24 0.10 9.35
CA THR A 227 3.68 -1.14 8.82
C THR A 227 4.12 -1.43 7.39
N GLY A 228 4.12 -0.42 6.51
CA GLY A 228 4.50 -0.58 5.11
C GLY A 228 5.96 -0.95 4.91
N CYS A 229 6.89 -0.18 5.48
CA CYS A 229 8.33 -0.46 5.38
C CYS A 229 8.70 -1.85 5.91
N ASP A 230 8.17 -2.23 7.06
CA ASP A 230 8.43 -3.55 7.66
C ASP A 230 7.94 -4.68 6.77
N LEU A 231 6.72 -4.58 6.24
CA LEU A 231 6.15 -5.58 5.35
C LEU A 231 6.89 -5.67 4.02
N GLN A 232 7.36 -4.54 3.46
CA GLN A 232 8.17 -4.54 2.25
C GLN A 232 9.48 -5.31 2.44
N ALA A 233 10.19 -5.04 3.54
CA ALA A 233 11.43 -5.74 3.85
C ALA A 233 11.21 -7.25 3.99
N ARG A 234 10.12 -7.67 4.63
CA ARG A 234 9.75 -9.09 4.78
C ARG A 234 9.39 -9.76 3.45
N VAL A 235 8.63 -9.08 2.59
CA VAL A 235 8.28 -9.61 1.26
C VAL A 235 9.54 -9.78 0.40
N VAL A 236 10.43 -8.79 0.39
CA VAL A 236 11.70 -8.89 -0.36
C VAL A 236 12.58 -10.03 0.19
N ALA A 237 12.68 -10.16 1.52
CA ALA A 237 13.41 -11.26 2.15
C ALA A 237 12.78 -12.62 1.83
N GLY A 238 11.46 -12.73 1.82
CA GLY A 238 10.73 -13.94 1.46
C GLY A 238 10.94 -14.34 0.00
N LEU A 239 10.95 -13.39 -0.93
CA LEU A 239 11.29 -13.63 -2.34
C LEU A 239 12.74 -14.10 -2.51
N ALA A 240 13.68 -13.53 -1.74
CA ALA A 240 15.06 -14.01 -1.72
C ALA A 240 15.17 -15.44 -1.17
N ALA A 241 14.47 -15.75 -0.08
CA ALA A 241 14.42 -17.09 0.51
C ALA A 241 13.80 -18.12 -0.45
N LEU A 242 12.78 -17.72 -1.21
CA LEU A 242 12.18 -18.55 -2.25
C LEU A 242 13.20 -18.94 -3.32
N ARG A 243 13.97 -17.98 -3.85
CA ARG A 243 15.03 -18.25 -4.84
C ARG A 243 16.13 -19.14 -4.31
N ALA A 244 16.48 -18.98 -3.03
CA ALA A 244 17.58 -19.66 -2.39
C ALA A 244 17.24 -21.09 -1.93
N GLN A 245 16.00 -21.58 -2.11
CA GLN A 245 15.60 -22.90 -1.63
C GLN A 245 16.42 -24.02 -2.31
N PRO A 246 17.28 -24.75 -1.57
CA PRO A 246 18.09 -25.80 -2.16
C PRO A 246 17.30 -27.12 -2.28
N GLY A 247 17.39 -27.78 -3.44
CA GLY A 247 16.83 -29.11 -3.67
C GLY A 247 15.29 -29.21 -3.58
N GLY A 248 14.59 -28.08 -3.65
CA GLY A 248 13.12 -28.03 -3.63
C GLY A 248 12.49 -28.28 -5.01
N ASP A 249 11.16 -28.44 -5.02
CA ASP A 249 10.37 -28.48 -6.25
C ASP A 249 10.45 -27.11 -6.95
N LEU A 250 11.35 -27.01 -7.93
CA LEU A 250 11.61 -25.78 -8.70
C LEU A 250 10.37 -25.30 -9.44
N ARG A 251 9.52 -26.21 -9.93
CA ARG A 251 8.27 -25.86 -10.60
C ARG A 251 7.34 -25.15 -9.62
N ARG A 252 7.20 -25.70 -8.42
CA ARG A 252 6.38 -25.10 -7.36
C ARG A 252 6.94 -23.76 -6.90
N ALA A 253 8.26 -23.65 -6.72
CA ALA A 253 8.91 -22.38 -6.37
C ALA A 253 8.66 -21.32 -7.45
N TRP A 254 8.82 -21.67 -8.72
CA TRP A 254 8.56 -20.78 -9.86
C TRP A 254 7.11 -20.28 -9.86
N GLN A 255 6.14 -21.17 -9.67
CA GLN A 255 4.72 -20.80 -9.59
C GLN A 255 4.44 -19.83 -8.44
N HIS A 256 4.98 -20.11 -7.25
CA HIS A 256 4.82 -19.25 -6.09
C HIS A 256 5.42 -17.85 -6.31
N TYR A 257 6.60 -17.77 -6.93
CA TYR A 257 7.23 -16.49 -7.27
C TYR A 257 6.34 -15.73 -8.27
N PHE A 258 5.94 -16.39 -9.36
CA PHE A 258 5.09 -15.79 -10.39
C PHE A 258 3.78 -15.23 -9.80
N VAL A 259 3.10 -16.00 -8.94
CA VAL A 259 1.87 -15.57 -8.28
C VAL A 259 2.09 -14.33 -7.41
N VAL A 260 3.18 -14.30 -6.62
CA VAL A 260 3.50 -13.12 -5.78
C VAL A 260 3.78 -11.90 -6.64
N LEU A 261 4.55 -12.02 -7.74
CA LEU A 261 4.82 -10.91 -8.64
C LEU A 261 3.57 -10.39 -9.33
N ALA A 262 2.75 -11.30 -9.87
CA ALA A 262 1.49 -10.93 -10.51
C ALA A 262 0.57 -10.18 -9.52
N ALA A 263 0.52 -10.60 -8.25
CA ALA A 263 -0.26 -9.93 -7.21
C ALA A 263 0.29 -8.53 -6.89
N LEU A 264 1.61 -8.37 -6.77
CA LEU A 264 2.26 -7.07 -6.55
C LEU A 264 2.03 -6.11 -7.72
N CYS A 265 2.13 -6.59 -8.97
CA CYS A 265 1.82 -5.80 -10.17
C CYS A 265 0.35 -5.37 -10.20
N ALA A 266 -0.58 -6.29 -9.92
CA ALA A 266 -2.01 -5.99 -9.84
C ALA A 266 -2.31 -4.90 -8.79
N ASN A 267 -1.66 -4.97 -7.63
CA ASN A 267 -1.80 -3.96 -6.59
C ASN A 267 -1.18 -2.61 -7.00
N GLY A 268 -0.04 -2.61 -7.71
CA GLY A 268 0.57 -1.43 -8.31
C GLY A 268 -0.36 -0.67 -9.25
N THR A 269 -1.08 -1.40 -10.11
CA THR A 269 -2.09 -0.80 -11.01
C THR A 269 -3.20 -0.08 -10.24
N VAL A 270 -3.67 -0.65 -9.13
CA VAL A 270 -4.67 -0.01 -8.26
C VAL A 270 -4.15 1.30 -7.68
N ILE A 271 -2.88 1.34 -7.25
CA ILE A 271 -2.24 2.56 -6.73
C ILE A 271 -2.15 3.61 -7.83
N PHE A 272 -1.72 3.25 -9.03
CA PHE A 272 -1.55 4.20 -10.13
C PHE A 272 -2.90 4.82 -10.53
N ARG A 273 -3.96 4.03 -10.54
CA ARG A 273 -5.34 4.52 -10.76
C ARG A 273 -5.76 5.54 -9.71
N ASP A 274 -5.53 5.23 -8.43
CA ASP A 274 -5.82 6.17 -7.35
C ASP A 274 -5.02 7.47 -7.48
N GLN A 275 -3.73 7.40 -7.85
CA GLN A 275 -2.90 8.59 -8.07
C GLN A 275 -3.39 9.46 -9.24
N ARG A 276 -3.86 8.86 -10.34
CA ARG A 276 -4.45 9.59 -11.47
C ARG A 276 -5.75 10.29 -11.05
N ARG A 277 -6.65 9.56 -10.39
CA ARG A 277 -7.89 10.11 -9.85
C ARG A 277 -7.62 11.33 -8.97
N ARG A 278 -6.67 11.23 -8.04
CA ARG A 278 -6.29 12.35 -7.16
C ARG A 278 -5.70 13.53 -7.91
N ALA A 279 -4.95 13.30 -8.99
CA ALA A 279 -4.42 14.39 -9.81
C ALA A 279 -5.56 15.21 -10.42
N VAL A 280 -6.56 14.52 -10.98
CA VAL A 280 -7.77 15.11 -11.54
C VAL A 280 -8.58 15.85 -10.47
N ASP A 281 -8.86 15.20 -9.34
CA ASP A 281 -9.65 15.77 -8.24
C ASP A 281 -9.02 17.05 -7.67
N ASN A 282 -7.68 17.15 -7.71
CA ASN A 282 -6.93 18.30 -7.21
C ASN A 282 -6.52 19.28 -8.33
N HIS A 283 -7.06 19.14 -9.55
CA HIS A 283 -6.77 19.98 -10.71
C HIS A 283 -5.27 20.13 -11.02
N GLN A 284 -4.50 19.05 -10.83
CA GLN A 284 -3.07 19.05 -11.14
C GLN A 284 -2.85 18.92 -12.64
N GLN A 285 -1.77 19.54 -13.14
CA GLN A 285 -1.34 19.42 -14.55
C GLN A 285 -0.67 18.07 -14.83
N GLU A 286 -0.04 17.49 -13.79
CA GLU A 286 0.64 16.20 -13.86
C GLU A 286 -0.36 15.04 -13.96
N GLU A 287 0.04 13.94 -14.60
CA GLU A 287 -0.80 12.74 -14.75
C GLU A 287 -1.13 12.09 -13.40
N TYR A 288 -0.21 12.17 -12.44
CA TYR A 288 -0.31 11.51 -11.14
C TYR A 288 -0.18 12.53 -10.02
N SER A 289 -0.90 12.31 -8.91
CA SER A 289 -0.86 13.21 -7.76
C SER A 289 0.51 13.29 -7.09
N VAL A 290 1.33 12.23 -7.21
CA VAL A 290 2.72 12.14 -6.75
C VAL A 290 3.53 11.36 -7.80
N PRO A 291 4.01 12.00 -8.88
CA PRO A 291 4.67 11.32 -10.00
C PRO A 291 5.94 10.55 -9.60
N GLU A 292 6.70 11.04 -8.62
CA GLU A 292 7.91 10.37 -8.12
C GLU A 292 7.58 9.03 -7.47
N SER A 293 6.48 8.98 -6.70
CA SER A 293 6.01 7.75 -6.05
C SER A 293 5.67 6.68 -7.08
N VAL A 294 4.92 7.04 -8.12
CA VAL A 294 4.57 6.14 -9.23
C VAL A 294 5.81 5.63 -9.95
N ARG A 295 6.79 6.51 -10.20
CA ARG A 295 8.06 6.15 -10.82
C ARG A 295 8.86 5.16 -9.97
N ASP A 296 8.92 5.37 -8.67
CA ASP A 296 9.67 4.52 -7.74
C ASP A 296 9.03 3.13 -7.61
N ILE A 297 7.70 3.05 -7.50
CA ILE A 297 6.95 1.79 -7.52
C ILE A 297 7.19 1.05 -8.84
N SER A 298 7.08 1.75 -9.97
CA SER A 298 7.29 1.16 -11.30
C SER A 298 8.70 0.57 -11.45
N LYS A 299 9.73 1.32 -11.01
CA LYS A 299 11.12 0.83 -10.98
C LYS A 299 11.28 -0.39 -10.08
N ALA A 300 10.64 -0.40 -8.91
CA ALA A 300 10.72 -1.52 -7.97
C ALA A 300 10.10 -2.79 -8.55
N LEU A 301 8.92 -2.68 -9.18
CA LEU A 301 8.26 -3.79 -9.85
C LEU A 301 9.08 -4.30 -11.04
N ASP A 302 9.58 -3.40 -11.89
CA ASP A 302 10.45 -3.77 -13.02
C ASP A 302 11.73 -4.49 -12.54
N ALA A 303 12.34 -4.05 -11.43
CA ALA A 303 13.50 -4.70 -10.84
C ALA A 303 13.18 -6.09 -10.28
N LEU A 304 11.99 -6.30 -9.71
CA LEU A 304 11.56 -7.61 -9.25
C LEU A 304 11.26 -8.58 -10.41
N ILE A 305 10.67 -8.08 -11.50
CA ILE A 305 10.44 -8.86 -12.72
C ILE A 305 11.77 -9.28 -13.35
N ALA A 306 12.73 -8.36 -13.46
CA ALA A 306 14.07 -8.68 -13.96
C ALA A 306 14.75 -9.76 -13.11
N GLN A 307 14.68 -9.65 -11.79
CA GLN A 307 15.22 -10.67 -10.87
C GLN A 307 14.58 -12.05 -11.03
N PHE A 308 13.28 -12.11 -11.35
CA PHE A 308 12.59 -13.36 -11.64
C PHE A 308 13.09 -13.99 -12.94
N HIS A 309 13.26 -13.19 -13.98
CA HIS A 309 13.80 -13.65 -15.26
C HIS A 309 15.25 -14.10 -15.18
N ASP A 310 16.09 -13.37 -14.45
CA ASP A 310 17.48 -13.77 -14.21
C ASP A 310 17.53 -15.13 -13.49
N TRP A 311 16.67 -15.31 -12.48
CA TRP A 311 16.56 -16.58 -11.76
C TRP A 311 16.00 -17.71 -12.64
N GLU A 312 14.98 -17.44 -13.46
CA GLU A 312 14.45 -18.41 -14.43
C GLU A 312 15.52 -18.84 -15.43
N ALA A 313 16.32 -17.89 -15.95
CA ALA A 313 17.41 -18.16 -16.87
C ALA A 313 18.52 -19.00 -16.22
N GLU A 314 18.86 -18.73 -14.96
CA GLU A 314 19.80 -19.53 -14.16
C GLU A 314 19.33 -20.99 -14.03
N LYS A 315 18.02 -21.21 -13.88
CA LYS A 315 17.41 -22.54 -13.67
C LYS A 315 16.91 -23.22 -14.94
N LYS A 316 17.15 -22.65 -16.13
CA LYS A 316 16.63 -23.14 -17.42
C LYS A 316 17.00 -24.60 -17.75
N GLY A 317 18.09 -25.13 -17.19
CA GLY A 317 18.49 -26.54 -17.34
C GLY A 317 17.77 -27.52 -16.39
N GLU A 318 17.09 -27.00 -15.37
CA GLU A 318 16.43 -27.77 -14.31
C GLU A 318 14.89 -27.56 -14.33
N LEU A 319 14.41 -26.50 -14.99
CA LEU A 319 13.01 -26.10 -15.05
C LEU A 319 12.41 -26.37 -16.45
N ASN A 320 11.39 -27.23 -16.52
CA ASN A 320 10.53 -27.32 -17.71
C ASN A 320 9.51 -26.17 -17.71
N ARG A 321 9.83 -25.09 -18.46
CA ARG A 321 9.05 -23.85 -18.49
C ARG A 321 7.62 -24.05 -19.02
N GLU A 322 7.42 -24.87 -20.04
CA GLU A 322 6.09 -25.10 -20.63
C GLU A 322 5.16 -25.79 -19.63
N GLU A 323 5.66 -26.78 -18.90
CA GLU A 323 4.90 -27.44 -17.85
C GLU A 323 4.63 -26.52 -16.66
N ALA A 324 5.60 -25.69 -16.26
CA ALA A 324 5.42 -24.72 -15.18
C ALA A 324 4.37 -23.65 -15.55
N ALA A 325 4.45 -23.09 -16.76
CA ALA A 325 3.53 -22.10 -17.27
C ALA A 325 2.10 -22.64 -17.42
N ALA A 326 1.93 -23.84 -18.00
CA ALA A 326 0.62 -24.49 -18.14
C ALA A 326 -0.08 -24.71 -16.78
N SER A 327 0.69 -24.99 -15.73
CA SER A 327 0.15 -25.12 -14.37
C SER A 327 -0.14 -23.79 -13.65
N ALA A 328 0.46 -22.69 -14.10
CA ALA A 328 0.18 -21.35 -13.56
C ALA A 328 -0.97 -20.63 -14.30
N GLU A 329 -1.30 -21.11 -15.51
CA GLU A 329 -2.35 -20.60 -16.38
C GLU A 329 -3.75 -20.43 -15.72
N PRO A 330 -4.20 -21.33 -14.82
CA PRO A 330 -5.47 -21.16 -14.11
C PRO A 330 -5.49 -19.93 -13.19
N PHE A 331 -4.35 -19.57 -12.59
CA PHE A 331 -4.22 -18.37 -11.77
C PHE A 331 -4.18 -17.10 -12.64
N TYR A 332 -3.67 -17.21 -13.85
CA TYR A 332 -3.58 -16.14 -14.83
C TYR A 332 -4.96 -15.71 -15.36
N TYR A 333 -5.78 -16.64 -15.87
CA TYR A 333 -7.10 -16.30 -16.43
C TYR A 333 -8.09 -15.81 -15.37
N ALA A 334 -7.95 -16.25 -14.12
CA ALA A 334 -8.73 -15.74 -12.99
C ALA A 334 -8.41 -14.27 -12.64
N THR A 335 -7.24 -13.76 -13.07
CA THR A 335 -6.78 -12.38 -12.79
C THR A 335 -7.28 -11.37 -13.82
N ILE A 336 -7.48 -11.81 -15.08
CA ILE A 336 -7.87 -10.93 -16.19
C ILE A 336 -9.38 -10.91 -16.41
N ASN A 337 -10.07 -12.05 -16.21
CA ASN A 337 -11.49 -12.19 -16.57
C ASN A 337 -12.51 -11.56 -15.61
N ARG A 338 -12.11 -10.67 -14.69
CA ARG A 338 -13.05 -9.87 -13.88
C ARG A 338 -12.96 -8.36 -14.09
N GLY A 339 -12.16 -7.90 -15.06
CA GLY A 339 -12.09 -6.49 -15.48
C GLY A 339 -13.29 -6.01 -16.33
N GLU A 340 -14.52 -6.47 -16.03
CA GLU A 340 -15.74 -6.06 -16.76
C GLU A 340 -16.29 -4.69 -16.34
N SER A 341 -15.51 -3.84 -15.66
CA SER A 341 -15.82 -2.42 -15.51
C SER A 341 -14.93 -1.63 -16.48
N GLY A 342 -15.43 -1.39 -17.68
CA GLY A 342 -14.65 -0.89 -18.80
C GLY A 342 -14.03 0.49 -18.60
N GLU A 343 -12.71 0.56 -18.55
CA GLU A 343 -11.91 1.70 -18.98
C GLU A 343 -10.61 1.20 -19.66
N GLY A 344 -10.50 1.39 -20.98
CA GLY A 344 -9.56 0.70 -21.86
C GLY A 344 -8.06 0.97 -21.67
N ARG A 345 -7.66 1.87 -20.76
CA ARG A 345 -6.23 2.15 -20.41
C ARG A 345 -5.78 1.52 -19.09
N GLU A 346 -6.72 0.96 -18.32
CA GLU A 346 -6.45 0.33 -17.03
C GLU A 346 -5.83 -1.07 -17.19
N ILE A 347 -6.18 -1.71 -18.31
CA ILE A 347 -5.65 -2.98 -18.77
C ILE A 347 -4.20 -2.82 -19.26
N GLU A 348 -3.80 -1.64 -19.78
CA GLU A 348 -2.49 -1.46 -20.44
C GLU A 348 -1.29 -1.61 -19.49
N ASN A 349 -1.34 -1.11 -18.25
CA ASN A 349 -0.20 -1.21 -17.32
C ASN A 349 -0.06 -2.63 -16.74
N LEU A 350 -1.19 -3.25 -16.38
CA LEU A 350 -1.17 -4.64 -15.94
C LEU A 350 -0.75 -5.53 -17.11
N ASP A 351 -1.31 -5.34 -18.30
CA ASP A 351 -0.93 -6.08 -19.51
C ASP A 351 0.52 -5.86 -19.87
N LEU A 352 1.06 -4.64 -19.74
CA LEU A 352 2.47 -4.36 -19.98
C LEU A 352 3.36 -5.13 -18.98
N TRP A 353 3.06 -5.09 -17.69
CA TRP A 353 3.83 -5.86 -16.72
C TRP A 353 3.65 -7.36 -16.88
N MET A 354 2.46 -7.81 -17.25
CA MET A 354 2.20 -9.21 -17.54
C MET A 354 2.91 -9.65 -18.84
N GLN A 355 2.98 -8.79 -19.86
CA GLN A 355 3.77 -9.01 -21.07
C GLN A 355 5.27 -9.08 -20.73
N LYS A 356 5.77 -8.13 -19.94
CA LYS A 356 7.16 -8.14 -19.46
C LYS A 356 7.46 -9.40 -18.65
N LEU A 357 6.54 -9.85 -17.80
CA LEU A 357 6.68 -11.08 -16.99
C LEU A 357 6.62 -12.36 -17.85
N ARG A 358 6.05 -12.29 -19.06
CA ARG A 358 5.96 -13.41 -20.00
C ARG A 358 7.15 -13.50 -20.95
N ALA A 359 7.63 -12.35 -21.42
CA ALA A 359 8.79 -12.26 -22.31
C ALA A 359 10.00 -12.90 -21.61
#